data_AF-A0A1S8CDW5-F1
#
_entry.id   AF-A0A1S8CDW5-F1
#
_cell.length_a   1.000
_cell.length_b   1.000
_cell.length_c   1.000
_cell.angle_alpha   90.00
_cell.angle_beta   90.00
_cell.angle_gamma   90.00
#
_symmetry.space_group_name_H-M   'P 1'
#
loop_
_entity.id
_entity.type
_entity.pdbx_description
1 polymer ?
#
loop_
_entity_poly.entity_id
_entity_poly.type
_entity_poly.pdbx_seq_one_letter_code
_entity_poly.pdbx_strand_id
1 'polypeptide(L)'
;MTTQDVVQVLPCLHEKFVVDLANGVDIVRDHTRIQQSQRFFERLWHDLTGTNVQRQQAINASLADGVDSSLRWLIELTGSLAKSHYAITQVNDRVNQLVHHTAEIAHYAAETRSQLHQFAENVNTRCLALEQEVQGLRQTQNGMLHLNRVFTRWQAGRYPQFSLAGRCYAVIEALRWGAFGDLLRSSDASQHNVLIDDLRDRAITQMLRDADVTASERKNSDFWLAVPDTHFGEGLAYLGDWCDPHYHPVVSAITQTDQVLPLGMPIRSTAERLASAMVDEVFGGVQP
;
A
#
# COMPACT_ATOMS: atom_id res chain seq x y z
N MET A 1 3.99 19.84 -15.78
CA MET A 1 4.70 18.76 -15.08
C MET A 1 4.01 17.45 -15.42
N THR A 2 4.75 16.36 -15.63
CA THR A 2 4.16 15.10 -16.11
C THR A 2 3.63 14.28 -14.94
N THR A 3 2.61 13.46 -15.16
CA THR A 3 2.08 12.55 -14.11
C THR A 3 3.17 11.59 -13.61
N GLN A 4 4.13 11.29 -14.48
CA GLN A 4 5.33 10.50 -14.19
C GLN A 4 6.20 11.11 -13.08
N ASP A 5 6.32 12.45 -12.99
CA ASP A 5 7.08 13.13 -11.94
C ASP A 5 6.41 12.98 -10.56
N VAL A 6 5.06 13.03 -10.53
CA VAL A 6 4.26 12.84 -9.31
C VAL A 6 4.39 11.40 -8.81
N VAL A 7 4.36 10.44 -9.72
CA VAL A 7 4.48 9.00 -9.44
C VAL A 7 5.87 8.61 -8.93
N GLN A 8 6.95 9.24 -9.42
CA GLN A 8 8.29 8.99 -8.88
C GLN A 8 8.39 9.39 -7.40
N VAL A 9 7.69 10.46 -7.03
CA VAL A 9 7.65 10.97 -5.65
C VAL A 9 6.72 10.12 -4.80
N LEU A 10 5.55 9.76 -5.32
CA LEU A 10 4.52 8.94 -4.68
C LEU A 10 4.33 7.60 -5.43
N PRO A 11 5.24 6.62 -5.26
CA PRO A 11 5.10 5.34 -5.96
C PRO A 11 3.80 4.60 -5.66
N CYS A 12 3.28 4.77 -4.42
CA CYS A 12 2.03 4.19 -3.92
C CYS A 12 0.79 4.54 -4.75
N LEU A 13 0.89 5.55 -5.62
CA LEU A 13 -0.15 5.88 -6.58
C LEU A 13 -0.42 4.71 -7.55
N HIS A 14 0.58 3.90 -7.90
CA HIS A 14 0.36 2.76 -8.77
C HIS A 14 -0.45 1.66 -8.09
N GLU A 15 -0.10 1.33 -6.85
CA GLU A 15 -0.77 0.29 -6.07
C GLU A 15 -2.23 0.69 -5.82
N LYS A 16 -2.48 1.95 -5.44
CA LYS A 16 -3.84 2.48 -5.34
C LYS A 16 -4.58 2.43 -6.68
N PHE A 17 -3.94 2.88 -7.76
CA PHE A 17 -4.53 2.89 -9.10
C PHE A 17 -4.96 1.49 -9.56
N VAL A 18 -4.13 0.48 -9.33
CA VAL A 18 -4.45 -0.93 -9.65
C VAL A 18 -5.69 -1.39 -8.90
N VAL A 19 -5.81 -1.04 -7.62
CA VAL A 19 -6.97 -1.39 -6.79
C VAL A 19 -8.22 -0.63 -7.24
N ASP A 20 -8.12 0.67 -7.51
CA ASP A 20 -9.24 1.48 -8.02
C ASP A 20 -9.69 1.02 -9.41
N LEU A 21 -8.76 0.61 -10.28
CA LEU A 21 -9.08 0.03 -11.58
C LEU A 21 -9.80 -1.31 -11.44
N ALA A 22 -9.38 -2.16 -10.51
CA ALA A 22 -10.05 -3.43 -10.22
C ALA A 22 -11.45 -3.21 -9.61
N ASN A 23 -11.62 -2.17 -8.79
CA ASN A 23 -12.90 -1.79 -8.20
C ASN A 23 -13.82 -1.05 -9.18
N GLY A 24 -13.25 -0.35 -10.17
CA GLY A 24 -13.89 0.67 -11.02
C GLY A 24 -14.36 0.22 -12.40
N VAL A 25 -14.85 -1.01 -12.54
CA VAL A 25 -15.84 -1.34 -13.61
C VAL A 25 -17.23 -0.81 -13.25
N ASP A 26 -17.46 -0.37 -12.02
CA ASP A 26 -18.70 0.27 -11.61
C ASP A 26 -18.45 1.21 -10.41
N ILE A 27 -19.41 2.07 -10.09
CA ILE A 27 -19.48 3.00 -8.93
C ILE A 27 -19.17 4.46 -9.26
N VAL A 28 -20.20 5.08 -9.85
CA VAL A 28 -20.52 6.51 -9.75
C VAL A 28 -20.79 6.89 -8.29
N ARG A 29 -20.14 7.93 -7.74
CA ARG A 29 -20.65 8.70 -6.57
C ARG A 29 -19.86 9.99 -6.24
N ASP A 30 -20.47 11.13 -6.59
CA ASP A 30 -20.28 12.54 -6.14
C ASP A 30 -19.48 13.55 -7.01
N HIS A 31 -20.17 14.51 -7.62
CA HIS A 31 -19.79 15.13 -8.92
C HIS A 31 -18.62 16.12 -8.94
N THR A 32 -18.20 16.73 -7.82
CA THR A 32 -17.22 17.85 -7.85
C THR A 32 -15.81 17.45 -7.43
N ARG A 33 -15.67 16.75 -6.31
CA ARG A 33 -14.37 16.23 -5.84
C ARG A 33 -13.79 15.17 -6.78
N ILE A 34 -14.67 14.36 -7.36
CA ILE A 34 -14.31 13.34 -8.34
C ILE A 34 -13.78 13.92 -9.64
N GLN A 35 -14.15 15.14 -10.03
CA GLN A 35 -13.71 15.65 -11.33
C GLN A 35 -12.19 15.86 -11.37
N GLN A 36 -11.56 16.26 -10.27
CA GLN A 36 -10.11 16.40 -10.18
C GLN A 36 -9.42 15.01 -10.12
N SER A 37 -9.92 14.10 -9.28
CA SER A 37 -9.36 12.75 -9.13
C SER A 37 -9.54 11.89 -10.40
N GLN A 38 -10.70 11.96 -11.07
CA GLN A 38 -10.94 11.31 -12.37
C GLN A 38 -10.03 11.85 -13.45
N ARG A 39 -9.84 13.17 -13.56
CA ARG A 39 -8.91 13.74 -14.54
C ARG A 39 -7.46 13.34 -14.27
N PHE A 40 -7.08 13.15 -13.01
CA PHE A 40 -5.77 12.62 -12.65
C PHE A 40 -5.66 11.13 -12.96
N PHE A 41 -6.68 10.34 -12.64
CA PHE A 41 -6.79 8.92 -12.98
C PHE A 41 -6.71 8.68 -14.50
N GLU A 42 -7.45 9.44 -15.31
CA GLU A 42 -7.41 9.37 -16.77
C GLU A 42 -6.03 9.71 -17.33
N ARG A 43 -5.34 10.71 -16.74
CA ARG A 43 -3.97 11.06 -17.12
C ARG A 43 -2.97 9.98 -16.71
N LEU A 44 -3.08 9.43 -15.50
CA LEU A 44 -2.26 8.31 -15.03
C LEU A 44 -2.42 7.09 -15.94
N TRP A 45 -3.67 6.69 -16.21
CA TRP A 45 -4.00 5.60 -17.13
C TRP A 45 -3.38 5.81 -18.50
N HIS A 46 -3.54 7.02 -19.05
CA HIS A 46 -3.02 7.37 -20.36
C HIS A 46 -1.48 7.36 -20.41
N ASP A 47 -0.81 7.88 -19.39
CA ASP A 47 0.67 7.88 -19.29
C ASP A 47 1.23 6.47 -19.11
N LEU A 48 0.50 5.59 -18.39
CA LEU A 48 0.90 4.19 -18.15
C LEU A 48 0.63 3.26 -19.34
N THR A 49 -0.38 3.55 -20.16
CA THR A 49 -0.75 2.74 -21.34
C THR A 49 -0.12 3.26 -22.65
N GLY A 50 0.39 4.49 -22.68
CA GLY A 50 1.13 5.07 -23.81
C GLY A 50 0.28 5.43 -25.04
N THR A 51 -1.06 5.41 -24.94
CA THR A 51 -1.97 5.51 -26.08
C THR A 51 -2.40 6.94 -26.44
N ASN A 52 -1.47 7.78 -26.85
CA ASN A 52 -1.75 9.14 -27.36
C ASN A 52 -2.45 9.20 -28.75
N VAL A 53 -2.93 8.08 -29.32
CA VAL A 53 -3.27 8.00 -30.77
C VAL A 53 -4.73 7.67 -31.11
N GLN A 54 -5.62 7.26 -30.21
CA GLN A 54 -6.97 6.80 -30.60
C GLN A 54 -8.13 7.58 -29.97
N ARG A 55 -8.16 8.91 -30.16
CA ARG A 55 -9.20 9.75 -29.55
C ARG A 55 -10.42 10.12 -30.39
N GLN A 56 -10.64 9.57 -31.58
CA GLN A 56 -11.73 10.12 -32.45
C GLN A 56 -12.91 9.22 -32.81
N GLN A 57 -12.99 7.96 -32.36
CA GLN A 57 -14.12 7.08 -32.79
C GLN A 57 -14.80 6.22 -31.70
N ALA A 58 -14.41 6.32 -30.43
CA ALA A 58 -14.80 5.31 -29.42
C ALA A 58 -15.98 5.68 -28.49
N ILE A 59 -16.81 6.68 -28.79
CA ILE A 59 -17.83 7.13 -27.82
C ILE A 59 -18.89 6.05 -27.49
N ASN A 60 -19.08 5.02 -28.34
CA ASN A 60 -20.04 3.93 -28.06
C ASN A 60 -19.43 2.51 -27.98
N ALA A 61 -18.11 2.36 -28.18
CA ALA A 61 -17.39 1.08 -28.06
C ALA A 61 -16.47 1.01 -26.82
N SER A 62 -16.28 2.14 -26.11
CA SER A 62 -15.24 2.30 -25.08
C SER A 62 -15.43 1.52 -23.79
N LEU A 63 -16.63 1.04 -23.46
CA LEU A 63 -16.85 0.37 -22.17
C LEU A 63 -16.37 -1.09 -22.21
N ALA A 64 -16.68 -1.83 -23.27
CA ALA A 64 -16.24 -3.22 -23.43
C ALA A 64 -14.74 -3.32 -23.77
N ASP A 65 -14.27 -2.48 -24.70
CA ASP A 65 -12.83 -2.40 -25.05
C ASP A 65 -11.99 -1.86 -23.88
N GLY A 66 -12.57 -0.98 -23.06
CA GLY A 66 -11.93 -0.44 -21.85
C GLY A 66 -11.73 -1.50 -20.77
N VAL A 67 -12.72 -2.37 -20.53
CA VAL A 67 -12.63 -3.46 -19.54
C VAL A 67 -11.62 -4.52 -19.97
N ASP A 68 -11.64 -4.95 -21.23
CA ASP A 68 -10.67 -5.95 -21.75
C ASP A 68 -9.22 -5.42 -21.75
N SER A 69 -9.05 -4.13 -22.07
CA SER A 69 -7.73 -3.47 -22.01
C SER A 69 -7.24 -3.30 -20.57
N SER A 70 -8.15 -3.03 -19.62
CA SER A 70 -7.88 -2.96 -18.18
C SER A 70 -7.45 -4.29 -17.61
N LEU A 71 -8.14 -5.38 -17.97
CA LEU A 71 -7.78 -6.74 -17.55
C LEU A 71 -6.42 -7.16 -18.10
N ARG A 72 -6.13 -6.88 -19.38
CA ARG A 72 -4.83 -7.21 -19.99
C ARG A 72 -3.66 -6.50 -19.29
N TRP A 73 -3.83 -5.21 -18.98
CA TRP A 73 -2.81 -4.42 -18.27
C TRP A 73 -2.63 -4.85 -16.81
N LEU A 74 -3.72 -5.18 -16.10
CA LEU A 74 -3.66 -5.75 -14.75
C LEU A 74 -2.88 -7.08 -14.73
N ILE A 75 -3.07 -7.93 -15.75
CA ILE A 75 -2.35 -9.20 -15.90
C ILE A 75 -0.85 -8.96 -16.15
N GLU A 76 -0.50 -8.01 -17.03
CA GLU A 76 0.89 -7.66 -17.33
C GLU A 76 1.63 -7.08 -16.10
N LEU A 77 0.98 -6.22 -15.32
CA LEU A 77 1.54 -5.70 -14.07
C LEU A 77 1.70 -6.76 -12.98
N THR A 78 0.68 -7.60 -12.78
CA THR A 78 0.72 -8.69 -11.80
C THR A 78 1.80 -9.72 -12.17
N GLY A 79 1.97 -10.02 -13.46
CA GLY A 79 3.02 -10.91 -13.98
C GLY A 79 4.43 -10.35 -13.81
N SER A 80 4.60 -9.03 -13.89
CA SER A 80 5.89 -8.36 -13.59
C SER A 80 6.24 -8.39 -12.10
N LEU A 81 5.25 -8.47 -11.20
CA LEU A 81 5.44 -8.54 -9.74
C LEU A 81 5.66 -9.99 -9.21
N ALA A 82 5.21 -11.01 -9.95
CA ALA A 82 5.14 -12.40 -9.48
C ALA A 82 6.39 -13.27 -9.74
N LYS A 83 7.58 -12.69 -9.94
CA LYS A 83 8.82 -13.48 -10.12
C LYS A 83 9.51 -13.79 -8.78
N SER A 84 9.12 -14.88 -8.13
CA SER A 84 9.89 -15.46 -7.02
C SER A 84 10.05 -16.99 -7.14
N HIS A 85 11.32 -17.42 -7.20
CA HIS A 85 11.90 -18.74 -7.55
C HIS A 85 11.49 -19.98 -6.72
N TYR A 86 10.55 -19.90 -5.79
CA TYR A 86 10.37 -20.96 -4.77
C TYR A 86 9.67 -22.25 -5.28
N ALA A 87 8.75 -22.13 -6.23
CA ALA A 87 7.97 -23.27 -6.73
C ALA A 87 8.77 -24.23 -7.63
N ILE A 88 9.78 -23.74 -8.35
CA ILE A 88 10.61 -24.55 -9.26
C ILE A 88 11.63 -25.39 -8.46
N THR A 89 12.14 -24.85 -7.35
CA THR A 89 13.06 -25.57 -6.45
C THR A 89 12.36 -26.73 -5.73
N GLN A 90 11.13 -26.51 -5.24
CA GLN A 90 10.31 -27.52 -4.56
C GLN A 90 9.95 -28.72 -5.48
N VAL A 91 9.67 -28.46 -6.76
CA VAL A 91 9.34 -29.54 -7.72
C VAL A 91 10.57 -30.37 -8.08
N ASN A 92 11.75 -29.77 -8.19
CA ASN A 92 12.99 -30.48 -8.55
C ASN A 92 13.51 -31.38 -7.41
N ASP A 93 13.39 -30.92 -6.16
CA ASP A 93 13.74 -31.73 -4.98
C ASP A 93 12.82 -32.95 -4.82
N ARG A 94 11.54 -32.81 -5.18
CA ARG A 94 10.54 -33.89 -5.13
C ARG A 94 10.77 -34.97 -6.17
N VAL A 95 11.19 -34.60 -7.39
CA VAL A 95 11.46 -35.53 -8.48
C VAL A 95 12.71 -36.38 -8.20
N ASN A 96 13.77 -35.80 -7.62
CA ASN A 96 15.00 -36.53 -7.29
C ASN A 96 14.81 -37.55 -6.16
N GLN A 97 13.90 -37.30 -5.21
CA GLN A 97 13.58 -38.22 -4.11
C GLN A 97 12.80 -39.46 -4.59
N LEU A 98 11.92 -39.31 -5.58
CA LEU A 98 11.05 -40.38 -6.08
C LEU A 98 11.81 -41.43 -6.92
N VAL A 99 12.87 -41.01 -7.62
CA VAL A 99 13.72 -41.89 -8.44
C VAL A 99 14.58 -42.82 -7.58
N HIS A 100 14.99 -42.38 -6.38
CA HIS A 100 15.83 -43.18 -5.48
C HIS A 100 15.06 -44.24 -4.68
N HIS A 101 13.74 -44.12 -4.53
CA HIS A 101 12.93 -45.02 -3.69
C HIS A 101 12.28 -46.19 -4.44
N THR A 102 12.31 -46.20 -5.77
CA THR A 102 11.56 -47.17 -6.58
C THR A 102 12.33 -48.46 -6.91
N ALA A 103 13.61 -48.57 -6.55
CA ALA A 103 14.47 -49.59 -7.15
C ALA A 103 14.70 -50.89 -6.34
N GLU A 104 14.54 -50.97 -5.01
CA GLU A 104 15.22 -52.09 -4.32
C GLU A 104 14.49 -52.96 -3.27
N ILE A 105 13.30 -52.66 -2.73
CA ILE A 105 12.89 -53.38 -1.49
C ILE A 105 11.44 -53.85 -1.47
N ALA A 106 11.17 -54.98 -2.16
CA ALA A 106 9.83 -55.52 -2.38
C ALA A 106 9.29 -56.53 -1.34
N HIS A 107 10.00 -56.92 -0.26
CA HIS A 107 9.46 -57.98 0.64
C HIS A 107 9.65 -57.90 2.16
N TYR A 108 10.49 -57.03 2.74
CA TYR A 108 10.53 -56.79 4.20
C TYR A 108 9.40 -55.85 4.70
N ALA A 109 8.34 -55.75 3.90
CA ALA A 109 7.95 -54.43 3.46
C ALA A 109 6.72 -53.86 4.18
N ALA A 110 5.83 -54.63 4.82
CA ALA A 110 4.54 -54.08 5.28
C ALA A 110 4.64 -53.19 6.55
N GLU A 111 5.24 -53.69 7.63
CA GLU A 111 5.41 -52.92 8.88
C GLU A 111 6.39 -51.76 8.69
N THR A 112 7.49 -52.00 7.98
CA THR A 112 8.44 -50.96 7.61
C THR A 112 7.83 -49.93 6.66
N ARG A 113 6.94 -50.31 5.71
CA ARG A 113 6.16 -49.35 4.90
C ARG A 113 5.22 -48.53 5.79
N SER A 114 4.55 -49.14 6.75
CA SER A 114 3.66 -48.43 7.68
C SER A 114 4.42 -47.39 8.51
N GLN A 115 5.56 -47.76 9.09
CA GLN A 115 6.43 -46.85 9.84
C GLN A 115 7.02 -45.75 8.94
N LEU A 116 7.40 -46.06 7.70
CA LEU A 116 7.86 -45.08 6.73
C LEU A 116 6.74 -44.12 6.30
N HIS A 117 5.50 -44.61 6.13
CA HIS A 117 4.33 -43.76 5.84
C HIS A 117 4.04 -42.80 6.99
N GLN A 118 4.00 -43.30 8.23
CA GLN A 118 3.78 -42.48 9.41
C GLN A 118 4.91 -41.45 9.61
N PHE A 119 6.16 -41.84 9.34
CA PHE A 119 7.29 -40.92 9.36
C PHE A 119 7.18 -39.85 8.25
N ALA A 120 6.82 -40.23 7.03
CA ALA A 120 6.64 -39.30 5.91
C ALA A 120 5.50 -38.29 6.18
N GLU A 121 4.39 -38.72 6.79
CA GLU A 121 3.29 -37.84 7.21
C GLU A 121 3.73 -36.86 8.31
N ASN A 122 4.48 -37.33 9.31
CA ASN A 122 5.03 -36.49 10.37
C ASN A 122 6.00 -35.45 9.83
N VAL A 123 6.90 -35.85 8.91
CA VAL A 123 7.83 -34.92 8.24
C VAL A 123 7.05 -33.92 7.40
N ASN A 124 6.08 -34.35 6.60
CA ASN A 124 5.26 -33.46 5.77
C ASN A 124 4.51 -32.42 6.62
N THR A 125 3.88 -32.85 7.71
CA THR A 125 3.18 -31.95 8.64
C THR A 125 4.13 -30.93 9.25
N ARG A 126 5.33 -31.36 9.65
CA ARG A 126 6.34 -30.48 10.25
C ARG A 126 6.97 -29.54 9.22
N CYS A 127 7.17 -29.98 7.98
CA CYS A 127 7.60 -29.13 6.87
C CYS A 127 6.55 -28.04 6.58
N LEU A 128 5.27 -28.39 6.50
CA LEU A 128 4.20 -27.42 6.30
C LEU A 128 4.14 -26.39 7.43
N ALA A 129 4.29 -26.83 8.69
CA ALA A 129 4.33 -25.92 9.83
C ALA A 129 5.52 -24.95 9.77
N LEU A 130 6.72 -25.45 9.42
CA LEU A 130 7.91 -24.62 9.24
C LEU A 130 7.78 -23.66 8.07
N GLU A 131 7.17 -24.08 6.95
CA GLU A 131 6.92 -23.20 5.81
C GLU A 131 5.98 -22.05 6.20
N GLN A 132 4.92 -22.33 6.96
CA GLN A 132 4.02 -21.29 7.48
C GLN A 132 4.74 -20.33 8.44
N GLU A 133 5.59 -20.85 9.33
CA GLU A 133 6.39 -20.03 10.23
C GLU A 133 7.36 -19.12 9.45
N VAL A 134 8.06 -19.66 8.45
CA VAL A 134 8.96 -18.90 7.58
C VAL A 134 8.21 -17.84 6.77
N GLN A 135 7.00 -18.15 6.28
CA GLN A 135 6.15 -17.19 5.59
C GLN A 135 5.76 -16.03 6.51
N GLY A 136 5.32 -16.32 7.75
CA GLY A 136 5.01 -15.31 8.75
C GLY A 136 6.22 -14.43 9.08
N LEU A 137 7.38 -15.02 9.32
CA LEU A 137 8.62 -14.30 9.58
C LEU A 137 9.01 -13.39 8.40
N ARG A 138 8.91 -13.91 7.16
CA ARG A 138 9.21 -13.15 5.95
C ARG A 138 8.24 -11.98 5.77
N GLN A 139 6.96 -12.15 6.06
CA GLN A 139 5.97 -11.08 5.99
C GLN A 139 6.27 -9.97 7.00
N THR A 140 6.56 -10.33 8.24
CA THR A 140 7.00 -9.37 9.28
C THR A 140 8.27 -8.63 8.84
N GLN A 141 9.27 -9.35 8.34
CA GLN A 141 10.51 -8.75 7.86
C GLN A 141 10.25 -7.78 6.69
N ASN A 142 9.45 -8.18 5.71
CA ASN A 142 9.11 -7.35 4.55
C ASN A 142 8.35 -6.08 4.96
N GLY A 143 7.36 -6.21 5.85
CA GLY A 143 6.62 -5.07 6.38
C GLY A 143 7.52 -4.08 7.13
N MET A 144 8.41 -4.60 7.99
CA MET A 144 9.35 -3.75 8.74
C MET A 144 10.44 -3.12 7.87
N LEU A 145 10.96 -3.85 6.87
CA LEU A 145 11.89 -3.28 5.88
C LEU A 145 11.21 -2.18 5.06
N HIS A 146 9.95 -2.38 4.69
CA HIS A 146 9.16 -1.36 3.99
C HIS A 146 8.96 -0.12 4.85
N LEU A 147 8.55 -0.27 6.12
CA LEU A 147 8.47 0.81 7.10
C LEU A 147 9.75 1.63 7.16
N ASN A 148 10.88 0.96 7.41
CA ASN A 148 12.19 1.61 7.48
C ASN A 148 12.53 2.34 6.19
N ARG A 149 12.34 1.71 5.02
CA ARG A 149 12.66 2.29 3.71
C ARG A 149 11.86 3.57 3.45
N VAL A 150 10.56 3.59 3.74
CA VAL A 150 9.71 4.77 3.52
C VAL A 150 10.14 5.92 4.45
N PHE A 151 10.41 5.63 5.72
CA PHE A 151 10.92 6.65 6.66
C PHE A 151 12.32 7.16 6.30
N THR A 152 13.23 6.30 5.82
CA THR A 152 14.54 6.74 5.32
C THR A 152 14.38 7.69 4.13
N ARG A 153 13.42 7.45 3.22
CA ARG A 153 13.13 8.38 2.13
C ARG A 153 12.62 9.73 2.63
N TRP A 154 11.72 9.71 3.63
CA TRP A 154 11.23 10.95 4.23
C TRP A 154 12.37 11.74 4.89
N GLN A 155 13.18 11.08 5.71
CA GLN A 155 14.37 11.66 6.36
C GLN A 155 15.38 12.24 5.37
N ALA A 156 15.49 11.65 4.19
CA ALA A 156 16.34 12.16 3.11
C ALA A 156 15.75 13.38 2.38
N GLY A 157 14.61 13.91 2.82
CA GLY A 157 13.98 15.08 2.23
C GLY A 157 13.40 14.81 0.85
N ARG A 158 12.77 13.64 0.61
CA ARG A 158 12.18 13.27 -0.69
C ARG A 158 10.77 13.82 -0.94
N TYR A 159 10.20 14.54 0.02
CA TYR A 159 8.85 15.10 -0.04
C TYR A 159 8.79 16.64 0.08
N PRO A 160 9.77 17.43 -0.41
CA PRO A 160 9.83 18.88 -0.17
C PRO A 160 8.64 19.64 -0.76
N GLN A 161 7.98 19.08 -1.78
CA GLN A 161 6.82 19.67 -2.46
C GLN A 161 5.55 19.66 -1.62
N PHE A 162 5.48 18.86 -0.56
CA PHE A 162 4.28 18.78 0.28
C PHE A 162 4.44 19.64 1.53
N SER A 163 3.30 20.11 2.04
CA SER A 163 3.20 20.69 3.38
C SER A 163 3.70 19.70 4.43
N LEU A 164 4.06 20.17 5.63
CA LEU A 164 4.57 19.29 6.70
C LEU A 164 3.60 18.14 7.01
N ALA A 165 2.29 18.43 7.04
CA ALA A 165 1.26 17.41 7.19
C ALA A 165 1.14 16.52 5.95
N GLY A 166 1.23 17.09 4.74
CA GLY A 166 1.20 16.34 3.48
C GLY A 166 2.34 15.33 3.34
N ARG A 167 3.54 15.65 3.85
CA ARG A 167 4.68 14.71 3.90
C ARG A 167 4.38 13.49 4.76
N CYS A 168 3.83 13.72 5.94
CA CYS A 168 3.47 12.65 6.87
C CYS A 168 2.35 11.79 6.27
N TYR A 169 1.31 12.42 5.72
CA TYR A 169 0.21 11.71 5.06
C TYR A 169 0.70 10.86 3.87
N ALA A 170 1.56 11.40 3.01
CA ALA A 170 2.15 10.65 1.90
C ALA A 170 2.91 9.40 2.36
N VAL A 171 3.65 9.49 3.47
CA VAL A 171 4.35 8.35 4.08
C VAL A 171 3.36 7.32 4.62
N ILE A 172 2.32 7.76 5.32
CA ILE A 172 1.29 6.88 5.89
C ILE A 172 0.54 6.13 4.78
N GLU A 173 0.13 6.81 3.70
CA GLU A 173 -0.49 6.16 2.53
C GLU A 173 0.48 5.21 1.81
N ALA A 174 1.75 5.59 1.68
CA ALA A 174 2.75 4.68 1.11
C ALA A 174 2.85 3.38 1.90
N LEU A 175 2.75 3.45 3.23
CA LEU A 175 2.72 2.26 4.09
C LEU A 175 1.42 1.48 3.97
N ARG A 176 0.26 2.15 3.87
CA ARG A 176 -1.07 1.54 3.71
C ARG A 176 -1.16 0.66 2.47
N TRP A 177 -0.61 1.10 1.35
CA TRP A 177 -0.68 0.40 0.06
C TRP A 177 0.47 -0.60 -0.17
N GLY A 178 1.47 -0.66 0.71
CA GLY A 178 2.60 -1.58 0.56
C GLY A 178 2.67 -2.66 1.63
N ALA A 179 3.81 -3.36 1.68
CA ALA A 179 4.01 -4.56 2.52
C ALA A 179 3.79 -4.35 4.04
N PHE A 180 3.85 -3.11 4.52
CA PHE A 180 3.56 -2.80 5.93
C PHE A 180 2.05 -2.83 6.20
N GLY A 181 1.24 -2.26 5.31
CA GLY A 181 -0.22 -2.40 5.35
C GLY A 181 -0.65 -3.86 5.24
N ASP A 182 0.02 -4.66 4.40
CA ASP A 182 -0.26 -6.10 4.30
C ASP A 182 0.05 -6.84 5.60
N LEU A 183 1.19 -6.51 6.23
CA LEU A 183 1.52 -7.02 7.56
C LEU A 183 0.42 -6.65 8.56
N LEU A 184 0.04 -5.36 8.66
CA LEU A 184 -1.00 -4.88 9.58
C LEU A 184 -2.35 -5.60 9.41
N ARG A 185 -2.77 -5.90 8.17
CA ARG A 185 -4.02 -6.61 7.89
C ARG A 185 -3.97 -8.09 8.28
N SER A 186 -2.78 -8.68 8.31
CA SER A 186 -2.57 -10.09 8.68
C SER A 186 -2.21 -10.30 10.15
N SER A 187 -1.88 -9.24 10.88
CA SER A 187 -1.49 -9.27 12.29
C SER A 187 -2.67 -9.52 13.22
N ASP A 188 -2.39 -10.17 14.36
CA ASP A 188 -3.31 -10.18 15.49
C ASP A 188 -3.41 -8.80 16.16
N ALA A 189 -4.39 -8.60 17.04
CA ALA A 189 -4.65 -7.31 17.69
C ALA A 189 -3.45 -6.79 18.53
N SER A 190 -2.67 -7.68 19.15
CA SER A 190 -1.50 -7.29 19.94
C SER A 190 -0.39 -6.78 19.04
N GLN A 191 -0.06 -7.55 17.99
CA GLN A 191 0.93 -7.17 16.99
C GLN A 191 0.53 -5.90 16.23
N HIS A 192 -0.75 -5.78 15.85
CA HIS A 192 -1.29 -4.60 15.19
C HIS A 192 -1.03 -3.34 16.00
N ASN A 193 -1.35 -3.36 17.30
CA ASN A 193 -1.13 -2.20 18.18
C ASN A 193 0.35 -1.82 18.28
N VAL A 194 1.25 -2.81 18.45
CA VAL A 194 2.70 -2.55 18.49
C VAL A 194 3.21 -1.92 17.19
N LEU A 195 2.73 -2.39 16.04
CA LEU A 195 3.12 -1.84 14.73
C LEU A 195 2.58 -0.43 14.51
N ILE A 196 1.35 -0.16 14.93
CA ILE A 196 0.73 1.17 14.86
C ILE A 196 1.45 2.15 15.79
N ASP A 197 1.85 1.72 16.99
CA ASP A 197 2.60 2.54 17.93
C ASP A 197 4.00 2.88 17.37
N ASP A 198 4.73 1.92 16.77
CA ASP A 198 6.02 2.19 16.12
C ASP A 198 5.88 3.16 14.94
N LEU A 199 4.82 3.01 14.13
CA LEU A 199 4.51 3.96 13.06
C LEU A 199 4.26 5.36 13.62
N ARG A 200 3.43 5.47 14.66
CA ARG A 200 3.06 6.73 15.30
C ARG A 200 4.29 7.43 15.86
N ASP A 201 5.11 6.75 16.65
CA ASP A 201 6.32 7.33 17.26
C ASP A 201 7.31 7.84 16.22
N ARG A 202 7.50 7.10 15.12
CA ARG A 202 8.36 7.53 14.01
C ARG A 202 7.79 8.73 13.27
N ALA A 203 6.49 8.74 13.01
CA ALA A 203 5.81 9.86 12.35
C ALA A 203 5.94 11.13 13.18
N ILE A 204 5.69 11.05 14.48
CA ILE A 204 5.83 12.17 15.42
C ILE A 204 7.27 12.68 15.43
N THR A 205 8.23 11.78 15.60
CA THR A 205 9.66 12.13 15.66
C THR A 205 10.10 12.86 14.39
N GLN A 206 9.70 12.35 13.22
CA GLN A 206 10.07 12.98 11.96
C GLN A 206 9.35 14.31 11.73
N MET A 207 8.08 14.43 12.11
CA MET A 207 7.35 15.70 12.04
C MET A 207 7.97 16.79 12.93
N LEU A 208 8.36 16.45 14.17
CA LEU A 208 9.06 17.38 15.06
C LEU A 208 10.36 17.87 14.44
N ARG A 209 11.11 16.97 13.81
CA ARG A 209 12.37 17.29 13.12
C ARG A 209 12.16 18.17 11.89
N ASP A 210 11.21 17.85 11.03
CA ASP A 210 10.93 18.63 9.81
C ASP A 210 10.36 20.02 10.13
N ALA A 211 9.61 20.15 11.23
CA ALA A 211 9.00 21.40 11.68
C ALA A 211 9.94 22.28 12.52
N ASP A 212 11.04 21.72 13.02
CA ASP A 212 11.95 22.35 14.01
C ASP A 212 11.20 22.87 15.25
N VAL A 213 10.41 21.98 15.87
CA VAL A 213 9.59 22.30 17.05
C VAL A 213 9.77 21.28 18.17
N THR A 214 9.43 21.68 19.39
CA THR A 214 9.45 20.77 20.55
C THR A 214 8.15 19.96 20.66
N ALA A 215 8.18 18.83 21.39
CA ALA A 215 7.04 17.92 21.53
C ALA A 215 5.76 18.59 22.08
N SER A 216 5.90 19.58 22.98
CA SER A 216 4.78 20.29 23.59
C SER A 216 4.33 21.53 22.80
N GLU A 217 5.07 21.91 21.75
CA GLU A 217 4.80 23.12 20.99
C GLU A 217 3.57 22.95 20.08
N ARG A 218 2.63 23.90 20.20
CA ARG A 218 1.39 23.91 19.40
C ARG A 218 1.49 24.94 18.29
N LYS A 219 1.41 24.49 17.05
CA LYS A 219 1.35 25.34 15.84
C LYS A 219 -0.08 25.40 15.31
N ASN A 220 -0.38 26.45 14.55
CA ASN A 220 -1.69 26.61 13.90
C ASN A 220 -1.82 25.66 12.70
N SER A 221 -3.06 25.31 12.30
CA SER A 221 -3.29 24.45 11.13
C SER A 221 -2.61 24.97 9.87
N ASP A 222 -2.62 26.30 9.66
CA ASP A 222 -1.97 26.93 8.49
C ASP A 222 -0.47 26.61 8.41
N PHE A 223 0.21 26.49 9.57
CA PHE A 223 1.63 26.11 9.60
C PHE A 223 1.84 24.67 9.10
N TRP A 224 0.96 23.75 9.49
CA TRP A 224 1.04 22.35 9.10
C TRP A 224 0.60 22.11 7.65
N LEU A 225 -0.36 22.90 7.19
CA LEU A 225 -1.00 22.77 5.88
C LEU A 225 -0.37 23.64 4.80
N ALA A 226 0.48 24.61 5.14
CA ALA A 226 1.13 25.49 4.18
C ALA A 226 1.80 24.70 3.05
N VAL A 227 1.21 24.79 1.85
CA VAL A 227 1.67 24.09 0.66
C VAL A 227 2.74 24.96 -0.01
N PRO A 228 3.94 24.42 -0.30
CA PRO A 228 4.86 25.08 -1.22
C PRO A 228 4.18 25.17 -2.59
N ASP A 229 4.16 26.34 -3.25
CA ASP A 229 3.52 26.56 -4.58
C ASP A 229 3.94 25.48 -5.59
N THR A 230 3.17 24.38 -5.64
CA THR A 230 3.54 23.18 -6.38
C THR A 230 2.30 22.48 -6.93
N HIS A 231 2.44 21.92 -8.13
CA HIS A 231 1.37 21.19 -8.82
C HIS A 231 1.21 19.73 -8.32
N PHE A 232 1.79 19.36 -7.18
CA PHE A 232 1.70 18.00 -6.64
C PHE A 232 0.40 17.74 -5.85
N GLY A 233 -0.42 18.76 -5.64
CA GLY A 233 -1.69 18.66 -4.91
C GLY A 233 -2.67 17.65 -5.50
N GLU A 234 -2.72 17.51 -6.83
CA GLU A 234 -3.63 16.56 -7.49
C GLU A 234 -3.34 15.09 -7.12
N GLY A 235 -2.07 14.74 -6.93
CA GLY A 235 -1.68 13.39 -6.51
C GLY A 235 -2.08 13.09 -5.06
N LEU A 236 -1.96 14.09 -4.16
CA LEU A 236 -2.45 13.96 -2.78
C LEU A 236 -3.99 13.92 -2.73
N ALA A 237 -4.65 14.76 -3.52
CA ALA A 237 -6.10 14.78 -3.63
C ALA A 237 -6.63 13.43 -4.12
N TYR A 238 -5.96 12.83 -5.11
CA TYR A 238 -6.25 11.46 -5.54
C TYR A 238 -6.01 10.48 -4.42
N LEU A 239 -4.86 10.45 -3.74
CA LEU A 239 -4.63 9.53 -2.60
C LEU A 239 -5.71 9.62 -1.53
N GLY A 240 -6.18 10.83 -1.21
CA GLY A 240 -7.20 11.10 -0.21
C GLY A 240 -8.65 11.14 -0.70
N ASP A 241 -8.97 10.71 -1.91
CA ASP A 241 -10.35 10.76 -2.45
C ASP A 241 -11.36 9.86 -1.71
N TRP A 242 -10.89 8.94 -0.86
CA TRP A 242 -11.69 8.10 0.02
C TRP A 242 -12.13 8.80 1.32
N CYS A 243 -11.46 9.90 1.69
CA CYS A 243 -11.70 10.54 2.99
C CYS A 243 -13.10 11.18 3.05
N ASP A 244 -13.60 11.43 4.25
CA ASP A 244 -14.86 12.14 4.48
C ASP A 244 -14.57 13.26 5.48
N PRO A 245 -14.92 14.53 5.24
CA PRO A 245 -14.55 15.62 6.15
C PRO A 245 -15.07 15.47 7.58
N HIS A 246 -16.13 14.68 7.81
CA HIS A 246 -16.68 14.41 9.13
C HIS A 246 -15.90 13.33 9.88
N TYR A 247 -15.56 12.23 9.20
CA TYR A 247 -14.86 11.09 9.79
C TYR A 247 -13.34 11.19 9.71
N HIS A 248 -12.84 11.88 8.69
CA HIS A 248 -11.45 12.03 8.32
C HIS A 248 -11.05 13.52 8.17
N PRO A 249 -11.30 14.35 9.19
CA PRO A 249 -11.11 15.79 9.08
C PRO A 249 -9.65 16.20 8.84
N VAL A 250 -8.66 15.45 9.35
CA VAL A 250 -7.25 15.77 9.16
C VAL A 250 -6.80 15.42 7.75
N VAL A 251 -7.08 14.20 7.27
CA VAL A 251 -6.76 13.78 5.90
C VAL A 251 -7.47 14.66 4.87
N SER A 252 -8.73 15.02 5.12
CA SER A 252 -9.48 15.93 4.26
C SER A 252 -8.85 17.31 4.18
N ALA A 253 -8.41 17.88 5.31
CA ALA A 253 -7.74 19.18 5.33
C ALA A 253 -6.40 19.18 4.57
N ILE A 254 -5.68 18.05 4.60
CA ILE A 254 -4.37 17.90 3.95
C ILE A 254 -4.50 17.71 2.44
N THR A 255 -5.49 16.93 2.00
CA THR A 255 -5.58 16.45 0.60
C THR A 255 -6.55 17.25 -0.25
N GLN A 256 -7.60 17.84 0.34
CA GLN A 256 -8.67 18.56 -0.35
C GLN A 256 -8.53 20.07 -0.12
N THR A 257 -7.39 20.63 -0.54
CA THR A 257 -6.96 22.01 -0.23
C THR A 257 -7.88 23.13 -0.71
N ASP A 258 -8.79 22.84 -1.65
CA ASP A 258 -9.77 23.81 -2.17
C ASP A 258 -11.04 23.90 -1.29
N GLN A 259 -11.12 23.12 -0.21
CA GLN A 259 -12.29 23.07 0.67
C GLN A 259 -12.07 23.87 1.96
N VAL A 260 -13.19 24.30 2.57
CA VAL A 260 -13.18 24.93 3.90
C VAL A 260 -12.64 23.93 4.92
N LEU A 261 -11.83 24.41 5.86
CA LEU A 261 -11.25 23.58 6.91
C LEU A 261 -12.35 22.78 7.65
N PRO A 262 -12.27 21.43 7.70
CA PRO A 262 -13.28 20.60 8.36
C PRO A 262 -13.39 20.91 9.86
N LEU A 263 -14.60 20.79 10.43
CA LEU A 263 -14.84 21.09 11.85
C LEU A 263 -14.02 20.23 12.82
N GLY A 264 -13.69 18.99 12.43
CA GLY A 264 -12.88 18.09 13.25
C GLY A 264 -11.37 18.39 13.21
N MET A 265 -10.92 19.25 12.31
CA MET A 265 -9.49 19.59 12.16
C MET A 265 -9.07 20.54 13.29
N PRO A 266 -8.05 20.18 14.09
CA PRO A 266 -7.60 21.04 15.19
C PRO A 266 -6.95 22.33 14.67
N ILE A 267 -7.47 23.48 15.10
CA ILE A 267 -6.93 24.81 14.78
C ILE A 267 -5.50 25.00 15.30
N ARG A 268 -5.20 24.44 16.48
CA ARG A 268 -3.84 24.40 17.05
C ARG A 268 -3.52 22.99 17.54
N SER A 269 -2.41 22.44 17.08
CA SER A 269 -2.01 21.06 17.37
C SER A 269 -0.50 20.94 17.57
N THR A 270 -0.13 19.95 18.38
CA THR A 270 1.24 19.41 18.41
C THR A 270 1.44 18.47 17.23
N ALA A 271 2.71 18.17 16.91
CA ALA A 271 3.04 17.12 15.95
C ALA A 271 2.40 15.77 16.34
N GLU A 272 2.44 15.43 17.64
CA GLU A 272 1.78 14.24 18.20
C GLU A 272 0.30 14.17 17.84
N ARG A 273 -0.46 15.21 18.17
CA ARG A 273 -1.91 15.21 17.92
C ARG A 273 -2.22 15.03 16.43
N LEU A 274 -1.44 15.66 15.56
CA LEU A 274 -1.67 15.59 14.12
C LEU A 274 -1.28 14.22 13.54
N ALA A 275 -0.09 13.72 13.87
CA ALA A 275 0.40 12.42 13.41
C ALA A 275 -0.49 11.27 13.88
N SER A 276 -0.87 11.27 15.16
CA SER A 276 -1.76 10.25 15.72
C SER A 276 -3.11 10.25 15.02
N ALA A 277 -3.72 11.43 14.85
CA ALA A 277 -4.99 11.54 14.14
C ALA A 277 -4.89 11.06 12.69
N MET A 278 -3.81 11.35 11.96
CA MET A 278 -3.60 10.82 10.61
C MET A 278 -3.49 9.30 10.58
N VAL A 279 -2.72 8.70 11.51
CA VAL A 279 -2.59 7.25 11.61
C VAL A 279 -3.95 6.61 11.93
N ASP A 280 -4.69 7.18 12.87
CA ASP A 280 -6.00 6.68 13.28
C ASP A 280 -7.03 6.84 12.14
N GLU A 281 -7.03 7.95 11.40
CA GLU A 281 -7.92 8.14 10.24
C GLU A 281 -7.62 7.16 9.10
N VAL A 282 -6.34 6.81 8.87
CA VAL A 282 -5.95 5.92 7.76
C VAL A 282 -6.09 4.44 8.11
N PHE A 283 -5.78 4.05 9.35
CA PHE A 283 -5.75 2.64 9.79
C PHE A 283 -6.85 2.27 10.78
N GLY A 284 -7.57 3.24 11.36
CA GLY A 284 -8.59 3.02 12.40
C GLY A 284 -9.94 2.51 11.91
N GLY A 285 -10.09 2.27 10.60
CA GLY A 285 -11.18 1.44 10.08
C GLY A 285 -12.58 2.06 10.10
N VAL A 286 -12.72 3.37 9.91
CA VAL A 286 -14.03 3.98 9.63
C VAL A 286 -14.27 3.97 8.12
N GLN A 287 -14.90 2.92 7.61
CA GLN A 287 -15.58 3.01 6.31
C GLN A 287 -16.98 3.61 6.53
N PRO A 288 -17.45 4.53 5.66
CA PRO A 288 -18.85 4.97 5.65
C PRO A 288 -19.82 3.82 5.36
#